data_AF-A0A962Z340-F1
#
_entry.id   AF-A0A962Z340-F1
#
_cell.length_a   1.000
_cell.length_b   1.000
_cell.length_c   1.000
_cell.angle_alpha   90.00
_cell.angle_beta   90.00
_cell.angle_gamma   90.00
#
_symmetry.space_group_name_H-M   'P 1'
#
loop_
_entity.id
_entity.type
_entity.pdbx_description
1 polymer ?
#
loop_
_entity_poly.entity_id
_entity_poly.type
_entity_poly.pdbx_seq_one_letter_code
_entity_poly.pdbx_strand_id
1 'polypeptide(L)'
;TYVIYATFIVTTLVQERGFSEAVAGQFWMWVGLVSIFSGPLFGTLSDRLGRKPALMMVFTLHTVAYLFVALPLPGVFAYLSIFLWGIGVWSIPSIMAAAVGDYLGAERAAAAFGTITLFFGVGQISGPGLAGVLADYTGTFAWSFVMAAGVTGLGVLVSSTLRRSQQEN
;
A
#
# COMPACT_ATOMS: atom_id res chain seq x y z
N THR A 1 -2.05 1.07 6.10
CA THR A 1 -3.09 1.78 5.32
C THR A 1 -2.41 2.52 4.18
N TYR A 2 -2.94 2.49 2.94
CA TYR A 2 -2.31 3.20 1.82
C TYR A 2 -2.53 4.71 1.88
N VAL A 3 -3.52 5.16 2.65
CA VAL A 3 -4.01 6.54 2.59
C VAL A 3 -3.03 7.55 3.17
N ILE A 4 -2.16 7.14 4.10
CA ILE A 4 -1.08 8.02 4.62
C ILE A 4 -0.26 8.56 3.44
N TYR A 5 0.07 7.68 2.50
CA TYR A 5 0.82 8.05 1.31
C TYR A 5 0.02 9.00 0.43
N ALA A 6 -1.20 8.62 0.06
CA ALA A 6 -2.10 9.46 -0.74
C ALA A 6 -2.27 10.87 -0.15
N THR A 7 -2.45 10.97 1.17
CA THR A 7 -2.75 12.22 1.86
C THR A 7 -1.53 13.14 1.94
N PHE A 8 -0.36 12.63 2.29
CA PHE A 8 0.78 13.48 2.67
C PHE A 8 1.90 13.57 1.64
N ILE A 9 1.88 12.74 0.60
CA ILE A 9 2.96 12.73 -0.39
C ILE A 9 3.10 14.04 -1.14
N VAL A 10 1.99 14.65 -1.57
CA VAL A 10 2.01 15.94 -2.28
C VAL A 10 2.58 17.03 -1.37
N THR A 11 2.09 17.09 -0.12
CA THR A 11 2.60 18.03 0.89
C THR A 11 4.09 17.84 1.14
N THR A 12 4.55 16.60 1.26
CA THR A 12 5.96 16.26 1.47
C THR A 12 6.81 16.68 0.28
N LEU A 13 6.34 16.45 -0.95
CA LEU A 13 7.06 16.87 -2.16
C LEU A 13 7.23 18.38 -2.24
N VAL A 14 6.17 19.14 -1.95
CA VAL A 14 6.19 20.61 -2.05
C VAL A 14 6.91 21.24 -0.86
N GLN A 15 6.48 20.92 0.37
CA GLN A 15 6.92 21.64 1.57
C GLN A 15 8.28 21.15 2.10
N GLU A 16 8.60 19.87 1.96
CA GLU A 16 9.84 19.31 2.51
C GLU A 16 10.92 19.07 1.45
N ARG A 17 10.52 18.73 0.21
CA ARG A 17 11.45 18.42 -0.88
C ARG A 17 11.59 19.53 -1.92
N GLY A 18 10.85 20.63 -1.80
CA GLY A 18 10.98 21.81 -2.65
C GLY A 18 10.52 21.62 -4.10
N PHE A 19 9.69 20.61 -4.39
CA PHE A 19 9.11 20.42 -5.71
C PHE A 19 8.06 21.51 -5.97
N SER A 20 7.91 21.93 -7.23
CA SER A 20 6.81 22.83 -7.58
C SER A 20 5.46 22.13 -7.48
N GLU A 21 4.41 22.89 -7.19
CA GLU A 21 3.04 22.37 -7.15
C GLU A 21 2.63 21.70 -8.46
N ALA A 22 3.10 22.23 -9.60
CA ALA A 22 2.84 21.64 -10.91
C ALA A 22 3.43 20.24 -11.04
N VAL A 23 4.67 20.03 -10.57
CA VAL A 23 5.31 18.70 -10.59
C VAL A 23 4.66 17.77 -9.56
N ALA A 24 4.34 18.27 -8.37
CA ALA A 24 3.63 17.50 -7.36
C ALA A 24 2.21 17.12 -7.81
N GLY A 25 1.55 17.93 -8.64
CA GLY A 25 0.24 17.61 -9.23
C GLY A 25 0.31 16.47 -10.24
N GLN A 26 1.43 16.32 -10.98
CA GLN A 26 1.64 15.19 -11.90
C GLN A 26 1.76 13.85 -11.16
N PHE A 27 2.02 13.86 -9.85
CA PHE A 27 2.05 12.66 -9.02
C PHE A 27 0.80 11.79 -9.21
N TRP A 28 -0.39 12.41 -9.12
CA TRP A 28 -1.66 11.68 -9.22
C TRP A 28 -1.93 11.15 -10.62
N MET A 29 -1.44 11.86 -11.64
CA MET A 29 -1.47 11.37 -13.02
C MET A 29 -0.63 10.09 -13.17
N TRP A 30 0.61 10.09 -12.66
CA TRP A 30 1.48 8.91 -12.71
C TRP A 30 0.94 7.74 -11.88
N VAL A 31 0.43 8.01 -10.67
CA VAL A 31 -0.27 7.01 -9.86
C VAL A 31 -1.41 6.40 -10.65
N GLY A 32 -2.27 7.23 -11.24
CA GLY A 32 -3.40 6.76 -12.05
C GLY A 32 -2.94 5.83 -13.17
N LEU A 33 -1.99 6.28 -13.98
CA LEU A 33 -1.43 5.52 -15.10
C LEU A 33 -0.86 4.17 -14.67
N VAL A 34 -0.02 4.15 -13.63
CA VAL A 34 0.65 2.92 -13.17
C VAL A 34 -0.34 1.97 -12.49
N SER A 35 -1.33 2.51 -11.76
CA SER A 35 -2.29 1.72 -10.98
C SER A 35 -3.25 0.90 -11.84
N ILE A 36 -3.44 1.25 -13.13
CA ILE A 36 -4.21 0.46 -14.10
C ILE A 36 -3.72 -0.99 -14.15
N PHE A 37 -2.41 -1.18 -14.05
CA PHE A 37 -1.79 -2.51 -14.13
C PHE A 37 -1.75 -3.24 -12.78
N SER A 38 -2.08 -2.56 -11.68
CA SER A 38 -1.86 -3.07 -10.31
C SER A 38 -2.69 -4.31 -9.99
N GLY A 39 -4.00 -4.26 -10.28
CA GLY A 39 -4.92 -5.38 -10.06
C GLY A 39 -4.57 -6.58 -10.95
N PRO A 40 -4.56 -6.43 -12.29
CA PRO A 40 -4.26 -7.53 -13.21
C PRO A 40 -2.89 -8.17 -12.97
N LEU A 41 -1.83 -7.37 -12.80
CA LEU A 41 -0.47 -7.89 -12.65
C LEU A 41 -0.34 -8.79 -11.42
N PHE A 42 -0.73 -8.28 -10.25
CA PHE A 42 -0.55 -9.00 -9.00
C PHE A 42 -1.68 -9.99 -8.70
N GLY A 43 -2.87 -9.80 -9.28
CA GLY A 43 -3.95 -10.79 -9.28
C GLY A 43 -3.53 -12.05 -10.04
N THR A 44 -3.06 -11.91 -11.28
CA THR A 44 -2.55 -13.05 -12.06
C THR A 44 -1.30 -13.67 -11.43
N LEU A 45 -0.40 -12.85 -10.86
CA LEU A 45 0.76 -13.37 -10.14
C LEU A 45 0.36 -14.18 -8.91
N SER A 46 -0.69 -13.74 -8.20
CA SER A 46 -1.28 -14.43 -7.06
C SER A 46 -1.95 -15.74 -7.43
N ASP A 47 -2.60 -15.82 -8.59
CA ASP A 47 -3.15 -17.08 -9.11
C ASP A 47 -2.04 -18.11 -9.41
N ARG A 48 -0.86 -17.64 -9.84
CA ARG A 48 0.27 -18.53 -10.23
C ARG A 48 1.19 -18.93 -9.08
N LEU A 49 1.53 -17.97 -8.21
CA LEU A 49 2.48 -18.19 -7.10
C LEU A 49 1.78 -18.56 -5.80
N GLY A 50 0.46 -18.36 -5.74
CA GLY A 50 -0.33 -18.46 -4.52
C GLY A 50 -0.52 -17.09 -3.84
N ARG A 51 -1.57 -17.02 -3.02
CA ARG A 51 -2.03 -15.78 -2.37
C ARG A 51 -0.97 -15.19 -1.43
N LYS A 52 -0.30 -16.07 -0.68
CA LYS A 52 0.72 -15.73 0.32
C LYS A 52 1.90 -14.94 -0.28
N PRO A 53 2.68 -15.49 -1.24
CA PRO A 53 3.82 -14.78 -1.79
C PRO A 53 3.42 -13.50 -2.52
N ALA A 54 2.26 -13.47 -3.19
CA ALA A 54 1.78 -12.26 -3.85
C ALA A 54 1.48 -11.12 -2.86
N LEU A 55 0.80 -11.40 -1.73
CA LEU A 55 0.60 -10.40 -0.68
C LEU A 55 1.93 -9.91 -0.10
N MET A 56 2.87 -10.82 0.17
CA MET A 56 4.21 -10.46 0.66
C MET A 56 4.94 -9.53 -0.32
N MET A 57 4.88 -9.81 -1.62
CA MET A 57 5.49 -8.95 -2.65
C MET A 57 4.89 -7.55 -2.64
N VAL A 58 3.56 -7.43 -2.63
CA VAL A 58 2.89 -6.12 -2.65
C VAL A 58 3.19 -5.32 -1.38
N PHE A 59 3.11 -5.94 -0.20
CA PHE A 59 3.47 -5.28 1.05
C PHE A 59 4.94 -4.86 1.08
N THR A 60 5.84 -5.65 0.51
CA THR A 60 7.26 -5.28 0.37
C THR A 60 7.43 -4.07 -0.54
N LEU A 61 6.73 -4.03 -1.69
CA LEU A 61 6.78 -2.88 -2.60
C LEU A 61 6.29 -1.60 -1.93
N HIS A 62 5.19 -1.66 -1.18
CA HIS A 62 4.69 -0.52 -0.40
C HIS A 62 5.65 -0.10 0.71
N THR A 63 6.26 -1.06 1.40
CA THR A 63 7.29 -0.78 2.42
C THR A 63 8.46 0.00 1.80
N VAL A 64 8.98 -0.46 0.67
CA VAL A 64 10.09 0.21 -0.03
C VAL A 64 9.69 1.59 -0.53
N ALA A 65 8.48 1.74 -1.09
CA ALA A 65 7.97 3.04 -1.53
C ALA A 65 7.93 4.05 -0.35
N TYR A 66 7.38 3.64 0.79
CA TYR A 66 7.34 4.50 1.98
C TYR A 66 8.74 4.87 2.47
N LEU A 67 9.70 3.95 2.45
CA LEU A 67 11.08 4.24 2.81
C LEU A 67 11.76 5.23 1.86
N PHE A 68 11.46 5.17 0.55
CA PHE A 68 12.00 6.13 -0.42
C PHE A 68 11.52 7.57 -0.19
N VAL A 69 10.32 7.73 0.39
CA VAL A 69 9.80 9.04 0.78
C VAL A 69 10.27 9.45 2.18
N ALA A 70 10.37 8.50 3.11
CA ALA A 70 10.80 8.76 4.48
C ALA A 70 12.28 9.19 4.57
N LEU A 71 13.14 8.59 3.74
CA LEU A 71 14.58 8.83 3.80
C LEU A 71 14.97 10.07 2.97
N PRO A 72 16.02 10.80 3.36
CA PRO A 72 16.51 11.99 2.67
C PRO A 72 17.26 11.61 1.38
N LEU A 73 16.55 11.01 0.42
CA LEU A 73 17.08 10.52 -0.84
C LEU A 73 16.88 11.56 -1.97
N PRO A 74 17.69 11.50 -3.04
CA PRO A 74 17.54 12.37 -4.20
C PRO A 74 16.13 12.28 -4.83
N GLY A 75 15.70 13.35 -5.51
CA GLY A 75 14.35 13.47 -6.08
C GLY A 75 13.91 12.30 -6.97
N VAL A 76 14.84 11.60 -7.64
CA VAL A 76 14.54 10.39 -8.42
C VAL A 76 13.84 9.30 -7.61
N PHE A 77 14.15 9.17 -6.32
CA PHE A 77 13.54 8.18 -5.44
C PHE A 77 12.07 8.49 -5.12
N ALA A 78 11.64 9.75 -5.22
CA ALA A 78 10.22 10.07 -5.14
C ALA A 78 9.45 9.48 -6.32
N TYR A 79 9.99 9.57 -7.54
CA TYR A 79 9.38 8.97 -8.73
C TYR A 79 9.38 7.44 -8.67
N LEU A 80 10.47 6.84 -8.19
CA LEU A 80 10.51 5.40 -7.93
C LEU A 80 9.46 4.98 -6.90
N SER A 81 9.30 5.77 -5.83
CA SER A 81 8.25 5.54 -4.83
C SER A 81 6.84 5.59 -5.43
N ILE A 82 6.56 6.60 -6.28
CA ILE A 82 5.28 6.71 -7.01
C ILE A 82 4.99 5.44 -7.79
N PHE A 83 5.97 4.97 -8.55
CA PHE A 83 5.83 3.79 -9.37
C PHE A 83 5.59 2.53 -8.54
N LEU A 84 6.42 2.29 -7.51
CA LEU A 84 6.32 1.11 -6.64
C LEU A 84 5.00 1.10 -5.85
N TRP A 85 4.58 2.25 -5.35
CA TRP A 85 3.30 2.36 -4.64
C TRP A 85 2.13 2.17 -5.58
N GLY A 86 2.14 2.86 -6.73
CA GLY A 86 1.09 2.83 -7.74
C GLY A 86 0.87 1.45 -8.34
N ILE A 87 1.94 0.70 -8.63
CA ILE A 87 1.82 -0.66 -9.21
C ILE A 87 1.25 -1.66 -8.19
N GLY A 88 1.31 -1.37 -6.89
CA GLY A 88 0.79 -2.25 -5.82
C GLY A 88 -0.55 -1.80 -5.21
N VAL A 89 -1.02 -0.58 -5.47
CA VAL A 89 -2.11 0.03 -4.67
C VAL A 89 -3.45 -0.72 -4.76
N TRP A 90 -3.80 -1.29 -5.92
CA TRP A 90 -5.04 -2.04 -6.12
C TRP A 90 -4.86 -3.56 -6.05
N SER A 91 -3.62 -4.02 -5.91
CA SER A 91 -3.28 -5.44 -5.82
C SER A 91 -3.81 -6.07 -4.53
N ILE A 92 -3.76 -5.36 -3.40
CA ILE A 92 -4.20 -5.91 -2.11
C ILE A 92 -5.70 -6.27 -2.15
N PRO A 93 -6.64 -5.37 -2.49
CA PRO A 93 -8.06 -5.74 -2.58
C PRO A 93 -8.32 -6.90 -3.56
N SER A 94 -7.64 -6.90 -4.71
CA SER A 94 -7.77 -7.96 -5.72
C SER A 94 -7.36 -9.33 -5.17
N ILE A 95 -6.18 -9.42 -4.55
CA ILE A 95 -5.70 -10.68 -3.96
C ILE A 95 -6.56 -11.09 -2.77
N MET A 96 -7.01 -10.14 -1.95
CA MET A 96 -7.87 -10.43 -0.80
C MET A 96 -9.23 -10.99 -1.21
N ALA A 97 -9.86 -10.43 -2.25
CA ALA A 97 -11.12 -10.95 -2.76
C ALA A 97 -10.99 -12.43 -3.21
N ALA A 98 -9.90 -12.75 -3.93
CA ALA A 98 -9.62 -14.12 -4.34
C ALA A 98 -9.31 -15.04 -3.15
N ALA A 99 -8.45 -14.59 -2.22
CA ALA A 99 -8.07 -15.36 -1.04
C ALA A 99 -9.26 -15.69 -0.13
N VAL A 100 -10.20 -14.76 0.03
CA VAL A 100 -11.42 -14.97 0.81
C VAL A 100 -12.28 -16.08 0.20
N GLY A 101 -12.43 -16.09 -1.13
CA GLY A 101 -13.12 -17.18 -1.84
C GLY A 101 -12.43 -18.53 -1.64
N ASP A 102 -11.10 -18.56 -1.79
CA ASP A 102 -10.29 -19.77 -1.66
C ASP A 102 -10.33 -20.37 -0.24
N TYR A 103 -10.30 -19.55 0.81
CA TYR A 103 -10.23 -20.04 2.20
C TYR A 103 -11.58 -20.31 2.84
N LEU A 104 -12.63 -19.57 2.45
CA LEU A 104 -13.92 -19.58 3.16
C LEU A 104 -15.08 -20.11 2.30
N GLY A 105 -14.84 -20.34 1.01
CA GLY A 105 -15.86 -20.72 0.04
C GLY A 105 -16.75 -19.55 -0.36
N ALA A 106 -17.39 -19.68 -1.54
CA ALA A 106 -18.17 -18.61 -2.15
C ALA A 106 -19.33 -18.12 -1.26
N GLU A 107 -19.95 -19.01 -0.49
CA GLU A 107 -21.10 -18.68 0.37
C GLU A 107 -20.76 -17.67 1.47
N ARG A 108 -19.54 -17.75 2.04
CA ARG A 108 -19.09 -16.87 3.13
C ARG A 108 -18.24 -15.70 2.64
N ALA A 109 -17.86 -15.70 1.35
CA ALA A 109 -16.90 -14.77 0.80
C ALA A 109 -17.37 -13.31 0.93
N ALA A 110 -18.63 -13.03 0.61
CA ALA A 110 -19.17 -11.67 0.70
C ALA A 110 -19.15 -11.11 2.13
N ALA A 111 -19.58 -11.92 3.12
CA ALA A 111 -19.57 -11.52 4.53
C ALA A 111 -18.15 -11.28 5.04
N ALA A 112 -17.23 -12.20 4.74
CA ALA A 112 -15.82 -12.07 5.15
C ALA A 112 -15.13 -10.86 4.49
N PHE A 113 -15.39 -10.62 3.21
CA PHE A 113 -14.88 -9.44 2.51
C PHE A 113 -15.45 -8.14 3.09
N GLY A 114 -16.72 -8.13 3.50
CA GLY A 114 -17.34 -7.03 4.23
C GLY A 114 -16.65 -6.75 5.57
N THR A 115 -16.36 -7.78 6.36
CA THR A 115 -15.61 -7.65 7.62
C THR A 115 -14.20 -7.09 7.39
N ILE A 116 -13.49 -7.59 6.39
CA ILE A 116 -12.18 -7.07 5.97
C ILE A 116 -12.28 -5.57 5.61
N THR A 117 -13.29 -5.20 4.83
CA THR A 117 -13.51 -3.82 4.39
C THR A 117 -13.79 -2.89 5.57
N LEU A 118 -14.49 -3.36 6.59
CA LEU A 118 -14.70 -2.60 7.84
C LEU A 118 -13.38 -2.26 8.53
N PHE A 119 -12.51 -3.25 8.76
CA PHE A 119 -11.19 -3.02 9.36
C PHE A 119 -10.31 -2.14 8.48
N PHE A 120 -10.41 -2.31 7.16
CA PHE A 120 -9.75 -1.44 6.20
C PHE A 120 -10.20 0.02 6.38
N GLY A 121 -11.50 0.27 6.52
CA GLY A 121 -12.07 1.60 6.80
C GLY A 121 -11.54 2.21 8.10
N VAL A 122 -11.45 1.43 9.18
CA VAL A 122 -10.84 1.89 10.45
C VAL A 122 -9.40 2.37 10.23
N GLY A 123 -8.60 1.61 9.47
CA GLY A 123 -7.23 1.99 9.12
C GLY A 123 -7.14 3.21 8.20
N GLN A 124 -8.16 3.46 7.37
CA GLN A 124 -8.25 4.64 6.50
C GLN A 124 -8.58 5.90 7.30
N ILE A 125 -9.42 5.80 8.34
CA ILE A 125 -9.78 6.92 9.20
C ILE A 125 -8.64 7.25 10.17
N SER A 126 -8.14 6.24 10.88
CA SER A 126 -7.13 6.44 11.93
C SER A 126 -5.75 6.77 11.38
N GLY A 127 -5.40 6.24 10.20
CA GLY A 127 -4.07 6.37 9.60
C GLY A 127 -3.60 7.81 9.42
N PRO A 128 -4.32 8.67 8.67
CA PRO A 128 -3.98 10.07 8.50
C PRO A 128 -3.95 10.87 9.79
N GLY A 129 -4.87 10.60 10.72
CA GLY A 129 -4.90 11.29 12.01
C GLY A 129 -3.63 11.03 12.81
N LEU A 130 -3.23 9.76 12.94
CA LEU A 130 -1.99 9.39 13.64
C LEU A 130 -0.74 9.92 12.91
N ALA A 131 -0.72 9.83 11.57
CA ALA A 131 0.37 10.35 10.75
C ALA A 131 0.49 11.88 10.84
N GLY A 132 -0.61 12.62 10.93
CA GLY A 132 -0.62 14.06 11.11
C GLY A 132 -0.07 14.46 12.48
N VAL A 133 -0.57 13.85 13.56
CA VAL A 133 -0.06 14.10 14.94
C VAL A 133 1.43 13.82 15.04
N LEU A 134 1.91 12.75 14.40
CA LEU A 134 3.33 12.43 14.38
C LEU A 134 4.15 13.49 13.61
N ALA A 135 3.63 14.02 12.52
CA ALA A 135 4.26 15.09 11.76
C ALA A 135 4.28 16.41 12.55
N ASP A 136 3.18 16.76 13.25
CA ASP A 136 3.12 17.95 14.11
C ASP A 136 4.14 17.89 15.24
N TYR A 137 4.34 16.71 15.85
CA TYR A 137 5.31 16.53 16.94
C TYR A 137 6.77 16.54 16.45
N THR A 138 7.04 15.92 15.28
CA THR A 138 8.40 15.75 14.78
C THR A 138 8.84 16.86 13.82
N GLY A 139 7.91 17.70 13.36
CA GLY A 139 8.14 18.75 12.36
C GLY A 139 8.31 18.23 10.92
N THR A 140 8.07 16.94 10.66
CA THR A 140 8.21 16.34 9.32
C THR A 140 7.31 15.11 9.14
N PHE A 141 6.83 14.89 7.92
CA PHE A 141 6.10 13.68 7.53
C PHE A 141 6.99 12.43 7.41
N ALA A 142 8.32 12.55 7.44
CA ALA A 142 9.24 11.42 7.32
C ALA A 142 8.90 10.28 8.28
N TRP A 143 8.63 10.60 9.55
CA TRP A 143 8.25 9.60 10.56
C TRP A 143 6.89 8.97 10.32
N SER A 144 5.97 9.70 9.69
CA SER A 144 4.66 9.18 9.26
C SER A 144 4.81 8.13 8.16
N PHE A 145 5.76 8.32 7.24
CA PHE A 145 6.13 7.31 6.25
C PHE A 145 6.91 6.14 6.85
N VAL A 146 7.80 6.36 7.84
CA VAL A 146 8.44 5.26 8.59
C VAL A 146 7.39 4.41 9.30
N MET A 147 6.40 5.02 9.94
CA MET A 147 5.28 4.31 10.56
C MET A 147 4.51 3.48 9.51
N ALA A 148 4.19 4.07 8.35
CA ALA A 148 3.52 3.34 7.27
C ALA A 148 4.36 2.17 6.73
N ALA A 149 5.68 2.36 6.62
CA ALA A 149 6.64 1.31 6.27
C ALA A 149 6.65 0.19 7.32
N GLY A 150 6.64 0.53 8.61
CA GLY A 150 6.53 -0.44 9.70
C GLY A 150 5.25 -1.28 9.63
N VAL A 151 4.11 -0.63 9.39
CA VAL A 151 2.81 -1.33 9.26
C VAL A 151 2.79 -2.26 8.05
N THR A 152 3.35 -1.85 6.92
CA THR A 152 3.42 -2.71 5.72
C THR A 152 4.46 -3.82 5.87
N GLY A 153 5.58 -3.57 6.54
CA GLY A 153 6.56 -4.58 6.94
C GLY A 153 5.96 -5.63 7.87
N LEU A 154 5.16 -5.22 8.85
CA LEU A 154 4.34 -6.15 9.66
C LEU A 154 3.36 -6.94 8.78
N GLY A 155 2.77 -6.28 7.77
CA GLY A 155 1.94 -6.94 6.75
C GLY A 155 2.68 -8.06 6.01
N VAL A 156 3.97 -7.90 5.69
CA VAL A 156 4.81 -8.97 5.12
C VAL A 156 4.93 -10.13 6.11
N LEU A 157 5.25 -9.86 7.37
CA LEU A 157 5.42 -10.88 8.40
C LEU A 157 4.12 -11.64 8.67
N VAL A 158 2.98 -10.95 8.78
CA VAL A 158 1.66 -11.57 8.97
C VAL A 158 1.24 -12.35 7.73
N SER A 159 1.50 -11.84 6.52
CA SER A 159 1.23 -12.59 5.29
C SER A 159 2.06 -13.87 5.23
N SER A 160 3.27 -13.86 5.80
CA SER A 160 4.13 -15.05 5.86
C SER A 160 3.54 -16.19 6.71
N THR A 161 2.60 -15.91 7.61
CA THR A 161 1.92 -16.93 8.43
C THR A 161 0.65 -17.48 7.77
N LEU A 162 0.24 -16.95 6.61
CA LEU A 162 -0.89 -17.50 5.86
C LEU A 162 -0.61 -18.95 5.44
N ARG A 163 -1.63 -19.79 5.56
CA ARG A 163 -1.60 -21.16 5.03
C ARG A 163 -1.57 -21.09 3.50
N ARG A 164 -1.04 -22.12 2.85
CA ARG A 164 -1.17 -22.26 1.39
C ARG A 164 -2.65 -22.46 1.04
N SER A 165 -3.12 -21.78 0.00
CA SER A 165 -4.51 -21.89 -0.47
C SER A 165 -4.77 -23.32 -0.97
N GLN A 166 -5.97 -23.84 -0.72
CA GLN A 166 -6.33 -25.24 -1.02
C GLN A 166 -6.34 -25.59 -2.52
N GLN A 167 -6.21 -24.61 -3.42
CA GLN A 167 -6.01 -24.85 -4.86
C GLN A 167 -4.61 -25.40 -5.21
N GLU A 168 -3.69 -25.53 -4.24
CA GLU A 168 -2.34 -26.09 -4.43
C GLU A 168 -2.27 -27.63 -4.35
N ASN A 169 -3.39 -28.34 -4.14
CA ASN A 169 -3.48 -29.81 -4.14
C ASN A 169 -4.53 -30.31 -5.14
#